data_AF-K0YLD2-F1
#
_entry.id   AF-K0YLD2-F1
#
_cell.length_a   1.000
_cell.length_b   1.000
_cell.length_c   1.000
_cell.angle_alpha   90.00
_cell.angle_beta   90.00
_cell.angle_gamma   90.00
#
_symmetry.space_group_name_H-M   'P 1'
#
loop_
_entity.id
_entity.type
_entity.pdbx_description
1 polymer ?
#
loop_
_entity_poly.entity_id
_entity_poly.type
_entity_poly.pdbx_seq_one_letter_code
_entity_poly.pdbx_strand_id
1 'polypeptide(L)'
;MKILVINAGSSSLKYQLVDTDLDKMLAKGLCERVGSKDSYIKHGADKDERIFAQYMADHEEALKVVFDALIHSERSTITSIDEIDAIGHRIVHGGNYFDSSALITDEVLQKIESLCTLAPLHNPPALKCIQVCQDLAPGLPQVAVFDTSFFQTLPPSAYMYPLPYELCEKHQIRKYGAHGTSHRYIANRCAALMDQPLEDLKIITCHLGNGCSISAIDHGIAVDTSMGFTPLDGLMMGTRCGAIDPAIIPFLEEAEGLTPAQINEIMNKKSGLLGVSGISNDMRDVRKGAEAGEERAVLAYEMYAHSIRKYLGQYMIEMAGVDAIVLTAGVGENCDRMRRLAFAGLQPLGIILDQEKNSRSHHGKERFISHDDSPVKIIVIPTNEEMMIAQDTYEIVSKL
;
A
#
# COMPACT_ATOMS: atom_id res chain seq x y z
N MET A 1 1.82 -0.02 25.74
CA MET A 1 1.28 -1.31 25.27
C MET A 1 2.16 -1.79 24.13
N LYS A 2 2.66 -3.02 24.15
CA LYS A 2 3.48 -3.61 23.10
C LYS A 2 2.60 -4.32 22.07
N ILE A 3 2.55 -3.79 20.85
CA ILE A 3 1.72 -4.30 19.77
C ILE A 3 2.58 -4.89 18.68
N LEU A 4 2.35 -6.17 18.37
CA LEU A 4 2.95 -6.83 17.22
C LEU A 4 2.11 -6.55 15.98
N VAL A 5 2.68 -5.90 14.98
CA VAL A 5 2.03 -5.63 13.70
C VAL A 5 2.52 -6.63 12.68
N ILE A 6 1.59 -7.24 11.93
CA ILE A 6 1.86 -8.26 10.92
C ILE A 6 1.27 -7.82 9.57
N ASN A 7 2.11 -7.85 8.54
CA ASN A 7 1.73 -7.58 7.15
C ASN A 7 2.18 -8.73 6.25
N ALA A 8 1.25 -9.63 5.95
CA ALA A 8 1.48 -10.79 5.09
C ALA A 8 1.24 -10.43 3.62
N GLY A 9 2.26 -10.60 2.78
CA GLY A 9 2.16 -10.59 1.33
C GLY A 9 2.17 -12.01 0.75
N SER A 10 2.06 -12.14 -0.57
CA SER A 10 2.02 -13.46 -1.25
C SER A 10 3.27 -14.33 -1.00
N SER A 11 4.44 -13.71 -0.81
CA SER A 11 5.74 -14.38 -0.62
C SER A 11 6.64 -13.67 0.39
N SER A 12 6.06 -12.82 1.23
CA SER A 12 6.77 -12.09 2.27
C SER A 12 5.89 -11.91 3.51
N LEU A 13 6.53 -11.68 4.66
CA LEU A 13 5.89 -11.35 5.92
C LEU A 13 6.68 -10.22 6.57
N LYS A 14 6.12 -9.02 6.63
CA LYS A 14 6.70 -7.90 7.37
C LYS A 14 6.12 -7.86 8.76
N TYR A 15 6.92 -7.43 9.73
CA TYR A 15 6.45 -7.22 11.07
C TYR A 15 7.16 -6.07 11.76
N GLN A 16 6.47 -5.47 12.73
CA GLN A 16 7.05 -4.52 13.67
C GLN A 16 6.50 -4.79 15.06
N LEU A 17 7.35 -4.67 16.08
CA LEU A 17 6.93 -4.61 17.46
C LEU A 17 7.00 -3.14 17.89
N VAL A 18 5.85 -2.57 18.22
CA VAL A 18 5.72 -1.15 18.58
C VAL A 18 5.30 -1.04 20.04
N ASP A 19 5.98 -0.19 20.79
CA ASP A 19 5.51 0.25 22.11
C ASP A 19 4.74 1.56 21.94
N THR A 20 3.42 1.49 22.05
CA THR A 20 2.54 2.65 21.84
C THR A 20 2.59 3.67 22.97
N ASP A 21 3.01 3.28 24.17
CA ASP A 21 3.14 4.24 25.29
C ASP A 21 4.36 5.15 25.08
N LEU A 22 5.37 4.63 24.37
CA LEU A 22 6.61 5.32 24.05
C LEU A 22 6.64 5.88 22.63
N ASP A 23 5.59 5.65 21.83
CA ASP A 23 5.54 5.91 20.39
C ASP A 23 6.82 5.41 19.68
N LYS A 24 7.26 4.19 20.03
CA LYS A 24 8.58 3.68 19.67
C LYS A 24 8.52 2.30 19.03
N MET A 25 9.15 2.17 17.88
CA MET A 25 9.44 0.86 17.27
C MET A 25 10.55 0.16 18.07
N LEU A 26 10.23 -0.99 18.66
CA LEU A 26 11.18 -1.84 19.39
C LEU A 26 11.95 -2.75 18.44
N ALA A 27 11.26 -3.37 17.49
CA ALA A 27 11.83 -4.22 16.46
C ALA A 27 11.08 -4.05 15.14
N LYS A 28 11.79 -4.34 14.04
CA LYS A 28 11.20 -4.59 12.73
C LYS A 28 11.87 -5.79 12.07
N GLY A 29 11.15 -6.39 11.16
CA GLY A 29 11.74 -7.39 10.28
C GLY A 29 10.90 -7.70 9.07
N LEU A 30 11.51 -8.51 8.21
CA LEU A 30 10.99 -8.89 6.91
C LEU A 30 11.45 -10.32 6.61
N CYS A 31 10.50 -11.25 6.53
CA CYS A 31 10.72 -12.54 5.92
C CYS A 31 10.46 -12.41 4.41
N GLU A 32 11.43 -12.77 3.59
CA GLU A 32 11.35 -12.69 2.13
C GLU A 32 11.49 -14.06 1.50
N ARG A 33 10.86 -14.21 0.32
CA ARG A 33 10.87 -15.45 -0.48
C ARG A 33 10.31 -16.65 0.29
N VAL A 34 9.28 -16.43 1.11
CA VAL A 34 8.54 -17.49 1.81
C VAL A 34 8.02 -18.50 0.78
N GLY A 35 8.21 -19.80 1.05
CA GLY A 35 7.94 -20.90 0.13
C GLY A 35 9.08 -21.21 -0.86
N SER A 36 10.19 -20.50 -0.79
CA SER A 36 11.41 -20.78 -1.59
C SER A 36 12.54 -21.30 -0.71
N LYS A 37 13.44 -22.10 -1.29
CA LYS A 37 14.70 -22.54 -0.65
C LYS A 37 15.63 -21.39 -0.30
N ASP A 38 15.50 -20.26 -1.01
CA ASP A 38 16.30 -19.05 -0.78
C ASP A 38 15.62 -18.07 0.19
N SER A 39 14.73 -18.56 1.05
CA SER A 39 14.08 -17.73 2.07
C SER A 39 15.09 -17.21 3.08
N TYR A 40 14.84 -15.99 3.55
CA TYR A 40 15.63 -15.35 4.58
C TYR A 40 14.77 -14.41 5.42
N ILE A 41 15.24 -14.16 6.63
CA ILE A 41 14.70 -13.13 7.51
C ILE A 41 15.70 -11.99 7.65
N LYS A 42 15.22 -10.76 7.50
CA LYS A 42 15.91 -9.55 7.91
C LYS A 42 15.32 -9.09 9.24
N HIS A 43 16.14 -8.96 10.29
CA HIS A 43 15.67 -8.60 11.63
C HIS A 43 16.61 -7.62 12.34
N GLY A 44 16.03 -6.58 12.95
CA GLY A 44 16.71 -5.63 13.83
C GLY A 44 16.05 -4.24 13.82
N ALA A 45 16.40 -3.39 14.79
CA ALA A 45 16.01 -1.98 14.79
C ALA A 45 16.88 -1.18 13.81
N ASP A 46 16.29 -0.32 12.98
CA ASP A 46 16.90 0.49 11.89
C ASP A 46 18.36 0.21 11.50
N LYS A 47 19.34 0.66 12.32
CA LYS A 47 20.77 0.61 12.00
C LYS A 47 21.43 -0.74 12.26
N ASP A 48 20.74 -1.63 12.95
CA ASP A 48 21.22 -2.94 13.38
C ASP A 48 20.50 -4.09 12.66
N GLU A 49 19.87 -3.88 11.50
CA GLU A 49 19.29 -5.01 10.76
C GLU A 49 20.36 -6.03 10.33
N ARG A 50 20.13 -7.33 10.57
CA ARG A 50 20.91 -8.42 9.95
C ARG A 50 20.02 -9.30 9.09
N ILE A 51 20.63 -9.95 8.12
CA ILE A 51 20.00 -10.95 7.26
C ILE A 51 20.46 -12.33 7.73
N PHE A 52 19.51 -13.23 7.92
CA PHE A 52 19.75 -14.62 8.27
C PHE A 52 19.06 -15.50 7.24
N ALA A 53 19.83 -16.36 6.58
CA ALA A 53 19.25 -17.39 5.71
C ALA A 53 18.49 -18.39 6.59
N GLN A 54 17.20 -18.54 6.33
CA GLN A 54 16.31 -19.39 7.12
C GLN A 54 15.21 -19.88 6.20
N TYR A 55 15.15 -21.20 6.00
CA TYR A 55 14.10 -21.80 5.20
C TYR A 55 12.74 -21.62 5.90
N MET A 56 11.75 -21.15 5.14
CA MET A 56 10.36 -20.96 5.57
C MET A 56 9.45 -21.51 4.46
N ALA A 57 8.84 -22.68 4.68
CA ALA A 57 8.00 -23.36 3.70
C ALA A 57 6.69 -22.59 3.41
N ASP A 58 6.16 -21.91 4.41
CA ASP A 58 4.93 -21.13 4.33
C ASP A 58 4.89 -20.00 5.37
N HIS A 59 3.76 -19.29 5.43
CA HIS A 59 3.55 -18.18 6.38
C HIS A 59 3.47 -18.63 7.84
N GLU A 60 3.14 -19.90 8.10
CA GLU A 60 3.13 -20.44 9.46
C GLU A 60 4.57 -20.60 9.97
N GLU A 61 5.43 -21.22 9.18
CA GLU A 61 6.86 -21.32 9.50
C GLU A 61 7.51 -19.93 9.57
N ALA A 62 7.17 -19.02 8.66
CA ALA A 62 7.68 -17.66 8.69
C ALA A 62 7.30 -16.93 9.99
N LEU A 63 6.07 -17.09 10.47
CA LEU A 63 5.62 -16.46 11.71
C LEU A 63 6.30 -17.06 12.95
N LYS A 64 6.53 -18.38 12.97
CA LYS A 64 7.33 -19.03 14.03
C LYS A 64 8.75 -18.46 14.08
N VAL A 65 9.38 -18.24 12.93
CA VAL A 65 10.70 -17.58 12.82
C VAL A 65 10.66 -16.13 13.32
N VAL A 66 9.55 -15.41 13.10
CA VAL A 66 9.37 -14.04 13.65
C VAL A 66 9.35 -14.06 15.18
N PHE A 67 8.56 -14.95 15.79
CA PHE A 67 8.53 -15.07 17.26
C PHE A 67 9.88 -15.48 17.84
N ASP A 68 10.56 -16.44 17.21
CA ASP A 68 11.91 -16.85 17.62
C ASP A 68 12.90 -15.68 17.51
N ALA A 69 12.84 -14.89 16.45
CA ALA A 69 13.69 -13.71 16.30
C ALA A 69 13.43 -12.65 17.40
N LEU A 70 12.17 -12.45 17.79
CA LEU A 70 11.78 -11.50 18.83
C LEU A 70 12.17 -11.94 20.24
N ILE A 71 12.21 -13.25 20.51
CA ILE A 71 12.35 -13.84 21.85
C ILE A 71 13.75 -14.42 22.10
N HIS A 72 14.37 -15.08 21.10
CA HIS A 72 15.56 -15.91 21.29
C HIS A 72 16.80 -15.48 20.47
N SER A 73 16.73 -14.42 19.67
CA SER A 73 17.88 -13.95 18.90
C SER A 73 18.88 -13.13 19.73
N GLU A 74 20.07 -12.87 19.18
CA GLU A 74 21.02 -11.89 19.76
C GLU A 74 20.41 -10.48 19.89
N ARG A 75 19.25 -10.24 19.27
CA ARG A 75 18.53 -8.96 19.26
C ARG A 75 17.10 -9.10 19.76
N SER A 76 16.84 -10.09 20.59
CA SER A 76 15.55 -10.23 21.26
C SER A 76 15.11 -8.91 21.88
N THR A 77 13.88 -8.54 21.58
CA THR A 77 13.25 -7.33 22.15
C THR A 77 12.29 -7.65 23.28
N ILE A 78 11.93 -8.92 23.42
CA ILE A 78 11.07 -9.47 24.47
C ILE A 78 11.66 -10.81 24.93
N THR A 79 11.24 -11.29 26.09
CA THR A 79 11.70 -12.53 26.72
C THR A 79 10.66 -13.66 26.67
N SER A 80 9.39 -13.32 26.46
CA SER A 80 8.32 -14.26 26.15
C SER A 80 7.25 -13.60 25.28
N ILE A 81 6.35 -14.41 24.72
CA ILE A 81 5.19 -13.95 23.97
C ILE A 81 4.20 -13.15 24.83
N ASP A 82 4.19 -13.39 26.14
CA ASP A 82 3.29 -12.72 27.11
C ASP A 82 3.62 -11.23 27.28
N GLU A 83 4.77 -10.76 26.79
CA GLU A 83 5.08 -9.34 26.72
C GLU A 83 4.38 -8.63 25.57
N ILE A 84 3.76 -9.35 24.63
CA ILE A 84 2.93 -8.76 23.58
C ILE A 84 1.53 -8.60 24.15
N ASP A 85 0.99 -7.39 24.09
CA ASP A 85 -0.34 -7.07 24.63
C ASP A 85 -1.45 -7.24 23.58
N ALA A 86 -1.13 -7.08 22.29
CA ALA A 86 -2.06 -7.28 21.18
C ALA A 86 -1.34 -7.51 19.83
N ILE A 87 -2.06 -8.05 18.84
CA ILE A 87 -1.55 -8.22 17.47
C ILE A 87 -2.44 -7.50 16.47
N GLY A 88 -1.85 -6.63 15.64
CA GLY A 88 -2.53 -5.96 14.54
C GLY A 88 -2.18 -6.63 13.20
N HIS A 89 -3.19 -6.96 12.39
CA HIS A 89 -3.03 -7.62 11.10
C HIS A 89 -3.50 -6.72 9.97
N ARG A 90 -2.65 -6.51 8.98
CA ARG A 90 -3.07 -5.89 7.72
C ARG A 90 -3.88 -6.88 6.89
N ILE A 91 -5.11 -6.51 6.56
CA ILE A 91 -5.97 -7.22 5.61
C ILE A 91 -6.17 -6.33 4.38
N VAL A 92 -5.97 -6.87 3.17
CA VAL A 92 -6.12 -6.04 1.96
C VAL A 92 -7.59 -5.75 1.67
N HIS A 93 -8.47 -6.74 1.71
CA HIS A 93 -9.86 -6.55 1.33
C HIS A 93 -10.81 -6.78 2.52
N GLY A 94 -11.52 -5.72 2.94
CA GLY A 94 -12.59 -5.75 3.95
C GLY A 94 -14.00 -5.83 3.36
N GLY A 95 -14.13 -5.70 2.04
CA GLY A 95 -15.44 -5.77 1.37
C GLY A 95 -16.35 -4.63 1.79
N ASN A 96 -17.65 -4.87 1.75
CA ASN A 96 -18.67 -3.95 2.26
C ASN A 96 -19.01 -4.20 3.74
N TYR A 97 -18.27 -5.09 4.42
CA TYR A 97 -18.52 -5.46 5.81
C TYR A 97 -17.76 -4.60 6.81
N PHE A 98 -16.61 -4.06 6.41
CA PHE A 98 -15.69 -3.37 7.31
C PHE A 98 -15.37 -1.95 6.80
N ASP A 99 -15.97 -0.97 7.46
CA ASP A 99 -15.70 0.47 7.29
C ASP A 99 -14.60 1.00 8.20
N SER A 100 -14.14 0.16 9.13
CA SER A 100 -13.16 0.47 10.14
C SER A 100 -12.42 -0.80 10.54
N SER A 101 -11.36 -0.64 11.34
CA SER A 101 -10.63 -1.75 11.92
C SER A 101 -11.50 -2.51 12.92
N ALA A 102 -11.32 -3.83 13.03
CA ALA A 102 -12.18 -4.68 13.83
C ALA A 102 -11.39 -5.63 14.73
N LEU A 103 -11.87 -5.82 15.96
CA LEU A 103 -11.41 -6.92 16.81
C LEU A 103 -11.73 -8.25 16.11
N ILE A 104 -10.76 -9.15 16.03
CA ILE A 104 -10.91 -10.44 15.39
C ILE A 104 -11.74 -11.36 16.29
N THR A 105 -12.94 -11.67 15.82
CA THR A 105 -13.85 -12.69 16.35
C THR A 105 -14.07 -13.79 15.30
N ASP A 106 -14.75 -14.88 15.67
CA ASP A 106 -15.12 -15.94 14.71
C ASP A 106 -15.95 -15.39 13.53
N GLU A 107 -16.82 -14.42 13.78
CA GLU A 107 -17.60 -13.75 12.72
C GLU A 107 -16.69 -12.97 11.78
N VAL A 108 -15.75 -12.18 12.32
CA VAL A 108 -14.80 -11.41 11.52
C VAL A 108 -13.92 -12.33 10.66
N LEU A 109 -13.46 -13.44 11.23
CA LEU A 109 -12.70 -14.46 10.50
C LEU A 109 -13.46 -15.04 9.30
N GLN A 110 -14.73 -15.42 9.50
CA GLN A 110 -15.57 -15.94 8.43
C GLN A 110 -15.78 -14.92 7.31
N LYS A 111 -15.93 -13.63 7.66
CA LYS A 111 -16.02 -12.56 6.66
C LYS A 111 -14.72 -12.40 5.89
N ILE A 112 -13.56 -12.35 6.57
CA ILE A 112 -12.24 -12.27 5.92
C ILE A 112 -12.04 -13.46 4.96
N GLU A 113 -12.42 -14.67 5.37
CA GLU A 113 -12.35 -15.87 4.53
C GLU A 113 -13.21 -15.75 3.28
N SER A 114 -14.44 -15.27 3.39
CA SER A 114 -15.31 -15.05 2.21
C SER A 114 -14.72 -14.05 1.20
N LEU A 115 -13.95 -13.07 1.69
CA LEU A 115 -13.30 -12.03 0.91
C LEU A 115 -11.98 -12.47 0.27
N CYS A 116 -11.47 -13.66 0.58
CA CYS A 116 -10.29 -14.24 -0.08
C CYS A 116 -10.46 -14.32 -1.60
N THR A 117 -11.70 -14.46 -2.09
CA THR A 117 -12.01 -14.46 -3.53
C THR A 117 -11.75 -13.11 -4.21
N LEU A 118 -11.87 -11.99 -3.48
CA LEU A 118 -11.67 -10.63 -3.99
C LEU A 118 -10.20 -10.20 -3.96
N ALA A 119 -9.40 -10.75 -3.03
CA ALA A 119 -7.97 -10.50 -2.94
C ALA A 119 -7.17 -11.81 -2.75
N PRO A 120 -7.14 -12.69 -3.76
CA PRO A 120 -6.62 -14.06 -3.64
C PRO A 120 -5.11 -14.15 -3.37
N LEU A 121 -4.35 -13.10 -3.69
CA LEU A 121 -2.91 -13.03 -3.42
C LEU A 121 -2.56 -12.43 -2.05
N HIS A 122 -3.55 -11.93 -1.31
CA HIS A 122 -3.32 -11.11 -0.12
C HIS A 122 -4.09 -11.58 1.11
N ASN A 123 -5.41 -11.75 1.00
CA ASN A 123 -6.25 -12.14 2.14
C ASN A 123 -5.93 -13.56 2.67
N PRO A 124 -5.69 -14.61 1.83
CA PRO A 124 -5.41 -15.94 2.36
C PRO A 124 -4.14 -16.03 3.22
N PRO A 125 -2.98 -15.48 2.81
CA PRO A 125 -1.81 -15.41 3.68
C PRO A 125 -2.07 -14.69 5.02
N ALA A 126 -2.81 -13.58 4.99
CA ALA A 126 -3.12 -12.82 6.20
C ALA A 126 -4.04 -13.59 7.15
N LEU A 127 -5.07 -14.26 6.61
CA LEU A 127 -5.96 -15.14 7.37
C LEU A 127 -5.18 -16.28 8.05
N LYS A 128 -4.25 -16.90 7.32
CA LYS A 128 -3.38 -17.95 7.88
C LYS A 128 -2.52 -17.42 9.03
N CYS A 129 -1.96 -16.21 8.92
CA CYS A 129 -1.20 -15.60 10.01
C CYS A 129 -2.07 -15.36 11.26
N ILE A 130 -3.32 -14.91 11.10
CA ILE A 130 -4.24 -14.73 12.24
C ILE A 130 -4.46 -16.06 12.97
N GLN A 131 -4.79 -17.12 12.22
CA GLN A 131 -5.03 -18.45 12.80
C GLN A 131 -3.80 -18.97 13.56
N VAL A 132 -2.59 -18.82 12.98
CA VAL A 132 -1.35 -19.23 13.63
C VAL A 132 -1.07 -18.39 14.89
N CYS A 133 -1.37 -17.10 14.87
CA CYS A 133 -1.28 -16.26 16.07
C CYS A 133 -2.26 -16.71 17.17
N GLN A 134 -3.47 -17.16 16.81
CA GLN A 134 -4.43 -17.71 17.78
C GLN A 134 -3.92 -19.00 18.44
N ASP A 135 -3.23 -19.85 17.66
CA ASP A 135 -2.62 -21.09 18.18
C ASP A 135 -1.40 -20.81 19.07
N LEU A 136 -0.55 -19.87 18.68
CA LEU A 136 0.70 -19.54 19.40
C LEU A 136 0.48 -18.67 20.63
N ALA A 137 -0.51 -17.78 20.62
CA ALA A 137 -0.85 -16.87 21.72
C ALA A 137 -2.34 -16.93 22.08
N PRO A 138 -2.85 -18.05 22.65
CA PRO A 138 -4.26 -18.19 22.97
C PRO A 138 -4.74 -17.08 23.93
N GLY A 139 -5.83 -16.41 23.57
CA GLY A 139 -6.44 -15.34 24.36
C GLY A 139 -5.86 -13.94 24.14
N LEU A 140 -4.78 -13.81 23.36
CA LEU A 140 -4.22 -12.50 23.01
C LEU A 140 -5.15 -11.77 22.02
N PRO A 141 -5.58 -10.53 22.29
CA PRO A 141 -6.44 -9.77 21.38
C PRO A 141 -5.75 -9.54 20.03
N GLN A 142 -6.48 -9.80 18.95
CA GLN A 142 -6.01 -9.54 17.58
C GLN A 142 -6.97 -8.59 16.88
N VAL A 143 -6.44 -7.67 16.07
CA VAL A 143 -7.22 -6.66 15.34
C VAL A 143 -6.90 -6.76 13.85
N ALA A 144 -7.93 -6.74 13.02
CA ALA A 144 -7.81 -6.64 11.57
C ALA A 144 -7.96 -5.18 11.14
N VAL A 145 -6.99 -4.69 10.37
CA VAL A 145 -6.97 -3.34 9.79
C VAL A 145 -7.02 -3.47 8.27
N PHE A 146 -8.08 -2.93 7.65
CA PHE A 146 -8.40 -3.18 6.26
C PHE A 146 -7.93 -2.06 5.34
N ASP A 147 -7.20 -2.38 4.26
CA ASP A 147 -6.78 -1.37 3.27
C ASP A 147 -7.97 -0.71 2.54
N THR A 148 -9.15 -1.34 2.56
CA THR A 148 -10.37 -0.83 1.92
C THR A 148 -11.23 0.05 2.84
N SER A 149 -10.96 0.07 4.15
CA SER A 149 -11.84 0.74 5.12
C SER A 149 -11.87 2.26 4.90
N PHE A 150 -10.70 2.86 4.65
CA PHE A 150 -10.56 4.30 4.40
C PHE A 150 -11.38 4.80 3.19
N PHE A 151 -11.71 3.90 2.26
CA PHE A 151 -12.48 4.23 1.05
C PHE A 151 -13.95 3.82 1.15
N GLN A 152 -14.45 3.36 2.30
CA GLN A 152 -15.89 3.14 2.46
C GLN A 152 -16.70 4.44 2.42
N THR A 153 -16.04 5.59 2.56
CA THR A 153 -16.66 6.92 2.44
C THR A 153 -16.90 7.37 1.00
N LEU A 154 -16.43 6.62 -0.01
CA LEU A 154 -16.64 6.97 -1.41
C LEU A 154 -18.14 7.12 -1.70
N PRO A 155 -18.56 8.19 -2.41
CA PRO A 155 -19.95 8.34 -2.82
C PRO A 155 -20.32 7.31 -3.89
N PRO A 156 -21.61 6.93 -4.04
CA PRO A 156 -22.07 6.00 -5.08
C PRO A 156 -21.62 6.36 -6.49
N SER A 157 -21.55 7.65 -6.81
CA SER A 157 -21.05 8.15 -8.10
C SER A 157 -19.59 7.81 -8.37
N ALA A 158 -18.76 7.63 -7.33
CA ALA A 158 -17.35 7.32 -7.44
C ALA A 158 -17.06 5.81 -7.40
N TYR A 159 -17.89 5.02 -6.68
CA TYR A 159 -17.66 3.60 -6.52
C TYR A 159 -18.46 2.68 -7.44
N MET A 160 -19.60 3.12 -7.97
CA MET A 160 -20.38 2.29 -8.86
C MET A 160 -19.74 2.23 -10.25
N TYR A 161 -19.55 1.01 -10.77
CA TYR A 161 -19.19 0.82 -12.15
C TYR A 161 -20.43 0.90 -13.05
N PRO A 162 -20.33 1.47 -14.27
CA PRO A 162 -21.44 1.56 -15.22
C PRO A 162 -21.69 0.20 -15.91
N LEU A 163 -22.01 -0.81 -15.10
CA LEU A 163 -22.37 -2.18 -15.48
C LEU A 163 -23.85 -2.44 -15.11
N PRO A 164 -24.47 -3.54 -15.58
CA PRO A 164 -25.81 -3.92 -15.13
C PRO A 164 -25.89 -3.92 -13.60
N TYR A 165 -26.76 -3.08 -13.06
CA TYR A 165 -26.81 -2.75 -11.64
C TYR A 165 -27.05 -4.00 -10.78
N GLU A 166 -27.89 -4.92 -11.26
CA GLU A 166 -28.21 -6.17 -10.58
C GLU A 166 -27.01 -7.10 -10.44
N LEU A 167 -26.07 -7.06 -11.39
CA LEU A 167 -24.82 -7.82 -11.29
C LEU A 167 -23.88 -7.18 -10.26
N CYS A 168 -23.82 -5.85 -10.22
CA CYS A 168 -23.07 -5.13 -9.20
C CYS A 168 -23.57 -5.45 -7.80
N GLU A 169 -24.88 -5.44 -7.55
CA GLU A 169 -25.45 -5.80 -6.25
C GLU A 169 -25.20 -7.26 -5.90
N LYS A 170 -25.50 -8.18 -6.82
CA LYS A 170 -25.36 -9.63 -6.58
C LYS A 170 -23.93 -10.05 -6.25
N HIS A 171 -22.95 -9.48 -6.96
CA HIS A 171 -21.54 -9.86 -6.85
C HIS A 171 -20.71 -8.86 -6.04
N GLN A 172 -21.35 -7.83 -5.48
CA GLN A 172 -20.69 -6.73 -4.76
C GLN A 172 -19.58 -6.06 -5.58
N ILE A 173 -19.82 -5.89 -6.90
CA ILE A 173 -18.87 -5.24 -7.82
C ILE A 173 -18.98 -3.73 -7.65
N ARG A 174 -17.96 -3.16 -7.03
CA ARG A 174 -17.78 -1.73 -6.81
C ARG A 174 -16.29 -1.40 -6.69
N LYS A 175 -15.94 -0.12 -6.76
CA LYS A 175 -14.62 0.36 -6.33
C LYS A 175 -14.49 0.20 -4.82
N TYR A 176 -13.44 -0.49 -4.39
CA TYR A 176 -13.06 -0.62 -2.99
C TYR A 176 -11.79 0.16 -2.67
N GLY A 177 -10.89 0.33 -3.64
CA GLY A 177 -9.57 0.90 -3.41
C GLY A 177 -8.63 -0.07 -2.67
N ALA A 178 -7.39 0.36 -2.47
CA ALA A 178 -6.43 -0.29 -1.58
C ALA A 178 -5.37 0.72 -1.14
N HIS A 179 -4.44 0.29 -0.28
CA HIS A 179 -3.49 1.15 0.43
C HIS A 179 -4.17 2.21 1.34
N GLY A 180 -5.42 1.97 1.77
CA GLY A 180 -6.18 2.93 2.57
C GLY A 180 -5.47 3.33 3.86
N THR A 181 -4.83 2.38 4.55
CA THR A 181 -4.00 2.64 5.73
C THR A 181 -2.86 3.63 5.44
N SER A 182 -2.19 3.49 4.29
CA SER A 182 -1.13 4.40 3.86
C SER A 182 -1.70 5.78 3.52
N HIS A 183 -2.76 5.85 2.70
CA HIS A 183 -3.41 7.10 2.33
C HIS A 183 -3.93 7.87 3.54
N ARG A 184 -4.57 7.17 4.49
CA ARG A 184 -5.03 7.72 5.78
C ARG A 184 -3.87 8.30 6.59
N TYR A 185 -2.76 7.56 6.71
CA TYR A 185 -1.57 8.03 7.42
C TYR A 185 -1.01 9.32 6.81
N ILE A 186 -0.73 9.31 5.51
CA ILE A 186 -0.04 10.45 4.88
C ILE A 186 -0.96 11.68 4.75
N ALA A 187 -2.28 11.51 4.71
CA ALA A 187 -3.23 12.62 4.75
C ALA A 187 -3.22 13.31 6.13
N ASN A 188 -3.33 12.53 7.21
CA ASN A 188 -3.24 13.06 8.58
C ASN A 188 -1.88 13.73 8.84
N ARG A 189 -0.80 13.10 8.35
CA ARG A 189 0.53 13.67 8.52
C ARG A 189 0.74 14.94 7.69
N CYS A 190 0.14 15.02 6.51
CA CYS A 190 0.12 16.25 5.70
C CYS A 190 -0.57 17.38 6.45
N ALA A 191 -1.76 17.14 7.00
CA ALA A 191 -2.50 18.13 7.80
C ALA A 191 -1.65 18.64 8.98
N ALA A 192 -1.01 17.73 9.73
CA ALA A 192 -0.11 18.08 10.83
C ALA A 192 1.12 18.89 10.38
N LEU A 193 1.69 18.61 9.19
CA LEU A 193 2.81 19.38 8.64
C LEU A 193 2.41 20.75 8.10
N MET A 194 1.16 20.89 7.66
CA MET A 194 0.58 22.16 7.20
C MET A 194 0.06 23.01 8.36
N ASP A 195 0.05 22.48 9.59
CA ASP A 195 -0.52 23.11 10.79
C ASP A 195 -1.99 23.52 10.57
N GLN A 196 -2.75 22.62 9.92
CA GLN A 196 -4.16 22.81 9.60
C GLN A 196 -4.96 21.54 9.92
N PRO A 197 -6.24 21.66 10.33
CA PRO A 197 -7.14 20.51 10.43
C PRO A 197 -7.26 19.78 9.09
N LEU A 198 -7.36 18.46 9.12
CA LEU A 198 -7.53 17.66 7.91
C LEU A 198 -8.86 18.00 7.21
N GLU A 199 -9.86 18.38 8.00
CA GLU A 199 -11.18 18.81 7.57
C GLU A 199 -11.17 20.14 6.81
N ASP A 200 -10.08 20.90 6.84
CA ASP A 200 -9.96 22.17 6.11
C ASP A 200 -9.14 22.03 4.81
N LEU A 201 -8.76 20.81 4.44
CA LEU A 201 -7.81 20.54 3.35
C LEU A 201 -8.38 19.66 2.24
N LYS A 202 -7.99 19.97 1.00
CA LYS A 202 -8.09 19.12 -0.19
C LYS A 202 -6.72 18.53 -0.51
N ILE A 203 -6.59 17.22 -0.33
CA ILE A 203 -5.30 16.53 -0.44
C ILE A 203 -5.40 15.46 -1.52
N ILE A 204 -4.46 15.50 -2.47
CA ILE A 204 -4.20 14.34 -3.33
C ILE A 204 -3.03 13.57 -2.74
N THR A 205 -3.25 12.29 -2.45
CA THR A 205 -2.23 11.41 -1.88
C THR A 205 -1.77 10.40 -2.91
N CYS A 206 -0.46 10.24 -3.09
CA CYS A 206 0.16 9.41 -4.11
C CYS A 206 1.05 8.34 -3.45
N HIS A 207 0.52 7.13 -3.31
CA HIS A 207 1.29 5.96 -2.88
C HIS A 207 1.95 5.32 -4.12
N LEU A 208 3.24 5.59 -4.34
CA LEU A 208 3.94 5.17 -5.54
C LEU A 208 5.00 4.11 -5.20
N GLY A 209 4.59 2.83 -5.15
CA GLY A 209 5.45 1.68 -4.86
C GLY A 209 5.50 0.68 -6.02
N ASN A 210 5.71 -0.60 -5.72
CA ASN A 210 5.54 -1.66 -6.72
C ASN A 210 4.05 -1.85 -7.07
N GLY A 211 3.16 -1.63 -6.08
CA GLY A 211 1.78 -1.24 -6.29
C GLY A 211 1.63 0.26 -6.18
N CYS A 212 0.76 0.85 -7.00
CA CYS A 212 0.59 2.30 -7.06
C CYS A 212 -0.88 2.66 -6.97
N SER A 213 -1.19 3.64 -6.12
CA SER A 213 -2.52 4.27 -6.07
C SER A 213 -2.40 5.77 -5.81
N ILE A 214 -3.37 6.50 -6.34
CA ILE A 214 -3.59 7.91 -6.01
C ILE A 214 -5.00 8.03 -5.46
N SER A 215 -5.20 8.87 -4.46
CA SER A 215 -6.52 9.12 -3.86
C SER A 215 -6.78 10.60 -3.67
N ALA A 216 -8.04 10.97 -3.85
CA ALA A 216 -8.60 12.30 -3.61
C ALA A 216 -9.24 12.32 -2.22
N ILE A 217 -8.80 13.23 -1.36
CA ILE A 217 -9.29 13.39 0.01
C ILE A 217 -9.76 14.83 0.16
N ASP A 218 -11.06 15.00 0.33
CA ASP A 218 -11.74 16.29 0.39
C ASP A 218 -12.27 16.50 1.83
N HIS A 219 -11.70 17.46 2.55
CA HIS A 219 -12.08 17.77 3.94
C HIS A 219 -12.06 16.51 4.85
N GLY A 220 -10.97 15.73 4.74
CA GLY A 220 -10.76 14.49 5.51
C GLY A 220 -11.53 13.26 5.04
N ILE A 221 -12.37 13.39 4.01
CA ILE A 221 -13.14 12.28 3.46
C ILE A 221 -12.52 11.80 2.15
N ALA A 222 -12.27 10.51 2.01
CA ALA A 222 -11.86 9.96 0.72
C ALA A 222 -13.04 10.00 -0.26
N VAL A 223 -12.89 10.76 -1.35
CA VAL A 223 -13.94 10.98 -2.37
C VAL A 223 -13.66 10.22 -3.66
N ASP A 224 -12.41 9.88 -3.96
CA ASP A 224 -12.04 8.95 -5.03
C ASP A 224 -10.68 8.28 -4.78
N THR A 225 -10.43 7.14 -5.44
CA THR A 225 -9.16 6.42 -5.43
C THR A 225 -8.97 5.64 -6.73
N SER A 226 -7.71 5.47 -7.15
CA SER A 226 -7.40 4.97 -8.49
C SER A 226 -7.57 3.46 -8.60
N MET A 227 -7.38 2.73 -7.50
CA MET A 227 -7.60 1.29 -7.47
C MET A 227 -9.10 0.98 -7.39
N GLY A 228 -9.47 -0.13 -8.00
CA GLY A 228 -10.84 -0.44 -8.36
C GLY A 228 -11.52 -1.45 -7.45
N PHE A 229 -12.27 -2.35 -8.08
CA PHE A 229 -12.74 -3.60 -7.49
C PHE A 229 -11.58 -4.48 -7.01
N THR A 230 -10.43 -4.41 -7.68
CA THR A 230 -9.20 -5.08 -7.30
C THR A 230 -8.02 -4.10 -7.36
N PRO A 231 -6.86 -4.45 -6.80
CA PRO A 231 -5.65 -3.65 -6.92
C PRO A 231 -5.06 -3.55 -8.35
N LEU A 232 -5.71 -4.07 -9.39
CA LEU A 232 -5.23 -4.03 -10.77
C LEU A 232 -5.50 -2.69 -11.46
N ASP A 233 -6.67 -2.09 -11.19
CA ASP A 233 -7.12 -0.84 -11.81
C ASP A 233 -6.23 0.34 -11.39
N GLY A 234 -6.29 1.44 -12.14
CA GLY A 234 -5.57 2.65 -11.80
C GLY A 234 -4.32 2.89 -12.62
N LEU A 235 -3.23 3.19 -11.92
CA LEU A 235 -1.94 3.53 -12.52
C LEU A 235 -1.25 2.31 -13.14
N MET A 236 -0.33 2.57 -14.06
CA MET A 236 0.70 1.61 -14.43
C MET A 236 1.56 1.30 -13.19
N MET A 237 1.85 0.03 -12.94
CA MET A 237 2.63 -0.38 -11.76
C MET A 237 3.83 -1.25 -12.16
N GLY A 238 4.49 -1.92 -11.20
CA GLY A 238 5.66 -2.76 -11.48
C GLY A 238 5.36 -3.89 -12.47
N THR A 239 4.32 -4.68 -12.20
CA THR A 239 3.91 -5.82 -13.04
C THR A 239 2.43 -5.77 -13.48
N ARG A 240 1.68 -4.79 -12.97
CA ARG A 240 0.25 -4.60 -13.24
C ARG A 240 0.03 -3.61 -14.37
N CYS A 241 -0.90 -3.90 -15.28
CA CYS A 241 -1.19 -3.03 -16.41
C CYS A 241 -1.82 -1.69 -16.01
N GLY A 242 -2.57 -1.64 -14.90
CA GLY A 242 -3.40 -0.49 -14.59
C GLY A 242 -4.68 -0.48 -15.42
N ALA A 243 -5.32 0.67 -15.49
CA ALA A 243 -6.51 0.88 -16.31
C ALA A 243 -6.18 0.74 -17.82
N ILE A 244 -6.86 -0.19 -18.49
CA ILE A 244 -6.79 -0.41 -19.94
C ILE A 244 -8.20 -0.51 -20.53
N ASP A 245 -8.31 -0.51 -21.85
CA ASP A 245 -9.59 -0.75 -22.53
C ASP A 245 -10.10 -2.18 -22.22
N PRO A 246 -11.30 -2.35 -21.62
CA PRO A 246 -11.85 -3.67 -21.32
C PRO A 246 -12.00 -4.58 -22.55
N ALA A 247 -12.14 -4.04 -23.76
CA ALA A 247 -12.25 -4.83 -24.99
C ALA A 247 -10.95 -5.56 -25.37
N ILE A 248 -9.81 -5.16 -24.81
CA ILE A 248 -8.52 -5.86 -25.01
C ILE A 248 -8.57 -7.26 -24.41
N ILE A 249 -9.33 -7.47 -23.33
CA ILE A 249 -9.43 -8.76 -22.63
C ILE A 249 -9.99 -9.86 -23.56
N PRO A 250 -11.23 -9.77 -24.07
CA PRO A 250 -11.78 -10.80 -24.95
C PRO A 250 -11.01 -10.91 -26.27
N PHE A 251 -10.43 -9.80 -26.77
CA PHE A 251 -9.57 -9.83 -27.94
C PHE A 251 -8.35 -10.73 -27.74
N LEU A 252 -7.64 -10.61 -26.61
CA LEU A 252 -6.48 -11.44 -26.30
C LEU A 252 -6.87 -12.90 -26.04
N GLU A 253 -8.01 -13.14 -25.38
CA GLU A 253 -8.53 -14.50 -25.18
C GLU A 253 -8.76 -15.20 -26.53
N GLU A 254 -9.39 -14.52 -27.49
CA GLU A 254 -9.67 -15.09 -28.80
C GLU A 254 -8.41 -15.21 -29.67
N ALA A 255 -7.59 -14.15 -29.75
CA ALA A 255 -6.43 -14.11 -30.64
C ALA A 255 -5.32 -15.09 -30.23
N GLU A 256 -5.12 -15.29 -28.92
CA GLU A 256 -4.02 -16.10 -28.37
C GLU A 256 -4.51 -17.40 -27.71
N GLY A 257 -5.82 -17.68 -27.74
CA GLY A 257 -6.41 -18.88 -27.12
C GLY A 257 -6.21 -18.93 -25.60
N LEU A 258 -6.19 -17.76 -24.94
CA LEU A 258 -5.88 -17.64 -23.52
C LEU A 258 -7.13 -17.87 -22.66
N THR A 259 -6.93 -18.54 -21.52
CA THR A 259 -7.96 -18.68 -20.49
C THR A 259 -8.04 -17.42 -19.61
N PRO A 260 -9.17 -17.19 -18.92
CA PRO A 260 -9.30 -16.07 -17.98
C PRO A 260 -8.20 -16.04 -16.90
N ALA A 261 -7.74 -17.22 -16.44
CA ALA A 261 -6.65 -17.34 -15.47
C ALA A 261 -5.31 -16.85 -16.05
N GLN A 262 -5.02 -17.18 -17.31
CA GLN A 262 -3.82 -16.73 -18.01
C GLN A 262 -3.86 -15.22 -18.30
N ILE A 263 -5.01 -14.68 -18.68
CA ILE A 263 -5.20 -13.23 -18.83
C ILE A 263 -4.97 -12.52 -17.50
N ASN A 264 -5.56 -13.03 -16.40
CA ASN A 264 -5.33 -12.49 -15.07
C ASN A 264 -3.84 -12.51 -14.68
N GLU A 265 -3.13 -13.58 -15.01
CA GLU A 265 -1.67 -13.66 -14.80
C GLU A 265 -0.91 -12.62 -15.63
N ILE A 266 -1.24 -12.46 -16.92
CA ILE A 266 -0.62 -11.47 -17.79
C ILE A 266 -0.81 -10.05 -17.24
N MET A 267 -2.05 -9.70 -16.90
CA MET A 267 -2.39 -8.37 -16.42
C MET A 267 -1.77 -8.05 -15.06
N ASN A 268 -1.60 -9.03 -14.16
CA ASN A 268 -1.07 -8.81 -12.82
C ASN A 268 0.45 -9.01 -12.69
N LYS A 269 1.04 -9.91 -13.48
CA LYS A 269 2.44 -10.36 -13.28
C LYS A 269 3.36 -10.11 -14.47
N LYS A 270 2.83 -9.89 -15.68
CA LYS A 270 3.65 -9.76 -16.92
C LYS A 270 3.48 -8.41 -17.62
N SER A 271 2.75 -7.47 -17.02
CA SER A 271 2.43 -6.16 -17.57
C SER A 271 3.22 -5.05 -16.86
N GLY A 272 2.75 -3.80 -16.91
CA GLY A 272 3.37 -2.69 -16.18
C GLY A 272 4.79 -2.37 -16.64
N LEU A 273 5.63 -1.87 -15.72
CA LEU A 273 7.04 -1.56 -15.98
C LEU A 273 7.78 -2.75 -16.58
N LEU A 274 7.55 -3.95 -16.03
CA LEU A 274 8.15 -5.18 -16.51
C LEU A 274 7.78 -5.46 -17.97
N GLY A 275 6.48 -5.48 -18.28
CA GLY A 275 5.99 -5.79 -19.62
C GLY A 275 6.44 -4.79 -20.67
N VAL A 276 6.39 -3.49 -20.36
CA VAL A 276 6.77 -2.44 -21.32
C VAL A 276 8.28 -2.36 -21.48
N SER A 277 9.05 -2.30 -20.39
CA SER A 277 10.52 -2.17 -20.47
C SER A 277 11.20 -3.43 -20.98
N GLY A 278 10.69 -4.62 -20.61
CA GLY A 278 11.37 -5.89 -20.81
C GLY A 278 12.59 -6.09 -19.89
N ILE A 279 12.77 -5.23 -18.88
CA ILE A 279 13.95 -5.23 -17.99
C ILE A 279 13.58 -5.76 -16.60
N SER A 280 12.73 -5.03 -15.88
CA SER A 280 12.46 -5.27 -14.47
C SER A 280 11.13 -4.63 -14.06
N ASN A 281 10.52 -5.13 -12.99
CA ASN A 281 9.42 -4.45 -12.30
C ASN A 281 9.91 -3.36 -11.31
N ASP A 282 11.21 -3.24 -11.10
CA ASP A 282 11.83 -2.23 -10.24
C ASP A 282 12.12 -0.94 -11.02
N MET A 283 11.52 0.16 -10.57
CA MET A 283 11.70 1.49 -11.15
C MET A 283 13.17 1.94 -11.22
N ARG A 284 14.02 1.49 -10.29
CA ARG A 284 15.44 1.86 -10.25
C ARG A 284 16.20 1.29 -11.44
N ASP A 285 15.89 0.07 -11.84
CA ASP A 285 16.54 -0.60 -12.97
C ASP A 285 16.00 -0.06 -14.30
N VAL A 286 14.69 0.14 -14.40
CA VAL A 286 14.08 0.80 -15.57
C VAL A 286 14.64 2.22 -15.76
N ARG A 287 14.84 2.98 -14.68
CA ARG A 287 15.47 4.30 -14.74
C ARG A 287 16.89 4.23 -15.31
N LYS A 288 17.71 3.27 -14.86
CA LYS A 288 19.08 3.09 -15.39
C LYS A 288 19.06 2.79 -16.88
N GLY A 289 18.17 1.91 -17.33
CA GLY A 289 17.98 1.64 -18.77
C GLY A 289 17.56 2.90 -19.53
N ALA A 290 16.64 3.69 -18.99
CA ALA A 290 16.21 4.95 -19.60
C ALA A 290 17.34 6.00 -19.65
N GLU A 291 18.22 6.04 -18.65
CA GLU A 291 19.43 6.89 -18.63
C GLU A 291 20.48 6.44 -19.63
N ALA A 292 20.54 5.13 -19.91
CA ALA A 292 21.37 4.55 -20.96
C ALA A 292 20.77 4.71 -22.37
N GLY A 293 19.57 5.28 -22.50
CA GLY A 293 18.90 5.51 -23.78
C GLY A 293 18.17 4.29 -24.35
N GLU A 294 17.88 3.26 -23.54
CA GLU A 294 17.11 2.10 -23.97
C GLU A 294 15.65 2.50 -24.26
N GLU A 295 15.23 2.39 -25.52
CA GLU A 295 13.95 2.92 -26.02
C GLU A 295 12.74 2.46 -25.20
N ARG A 296 12.66 1.15 -24.91
CA ARG A 296 11.55 0.58 -24.13
C ARG A 296 11.59 1.00 -22.66
N ALA A 297 12.77 1.25 -22.10
CA ALA A 297 12.90 1.74 -20.73
C ALA A 297 12.46 3.21 -20.63
N VAL A 298 12.83 4.05 -21.61
CA VAL A 298 12.34 5.43 -21.73
C VAL A 298 10.82 5.45 -21.85
N LEU A 299 10.26 4.64 -22.74
CA LEU A 299 8.81 4.53 -22.92
C LEU A 299 8.09 4.10 -21.62
N ALA A 300 8.58 3.07 -20.95
CA ALA A 300 7.99 2.59 -19.69
C ALA A 300 8.00 3.69 -18.60
N TYR A 301 9.11 4.44 -18.52
CA TYR A 301 9.27 5.52 -17.56
C TYR A 301 8.31 6.69 -17.84
N GLU A 302 8.15 7.07 -19.12
CA GLU A 302 7.22 8.11 -19.56
C GLU A 302 5.76 7.70 -19.38
N MET A 303 5.39 6.47 -19.72
CA MET A 303 4.05 5.92 -19.50
C MET A 303 3.67 5.95 -18.02
N TYR A 304 4.60 5.58 -17.13
CA TYR A 304 4.38 5.64 -15.69
C TYR A 304 4.11 7.08 -15.22
N ALA A 305 4.96 8.04 -15.61
CA ALA A 305 4.76 9.45 -15.31
C ALA A 305 3.43 9.99 -15.87
N HIS A 306 3.08 9.59 -17.09
CA HIS A 306 1.83 9.97 -17.74
C HIS A 306 0.61 9.47 -16.96
N SER A 307 0.64 8.23 -16.45
CA SER A 307 -0.45 7.69 -15.65
C SER A 307 -0.69 8.50 -14.36
N ILE A 308 0.38 8.93 -13.67
CA ILE A 308 0.29 9.80 -12.49
C ILE A 308 -0.41 11.12 -12.87
N ARG A 309 0.02 11.76 -13.96
CA ARG A 309 -0.54 13.04 -14.41
C ARG A 309 -2.03 12.97 -14.72
N LYS A 310 -2.49 11.87 -15.34
CA LYS A 310 -3.92 11.66 -15.61
C LYS A 310 -4.74 11.69 -14.33
N TYR A 311 -4.32 10.95 -13.31
CA TYR A 311 -5.03 10.89 -12.02
C TYR A 311 -4.93 12.19 -11.23
N LEU A 312 -3.77 12.88 -11.23
CA LEU A 312 -3.67 14.23 -10.68
C LEU A 312 -4.71 15.16 -11.31
N GLY A 313 -4.81 15.17 -12.64
CA GLY A 313 -5.80 15.97 -13.37
C GLY A 313 -7.23 15.62 -13.00
N GLN A 314 -7.58 14.33 -12.97
CA GLN A 314 -8.91 13.87 -12.60
C GLN A 314 -9.31 14.35 -11.20
N TYR A 315 -8.44 14.18 -10.21
CA TYR A 315 -8.77 14.49 -8.81
C TYR A 315 -8.72 15.97 -8.47
N MET A 316 -7.88 16.75 -9.15
CA MET A 316 -7.98 18.21 -9.05
C MET A 316 -9.33 18.73 -9.55
N ILE A 317 -9.88 18.12 -10.60
CA ILE A 317 -11.20 18.49 -11.13
C ILE A 317 -12.31 17.97 -10.22
N GLU A 318 -12.24 16.72 -9.76
CA GLU A 318 -13.23 16.11 -8.86
C GLU A 318 -13.42 16.94 -7.59
N MET A 319 -12.32 17.38 -6.97
CA MET A 319 -12.35 18.20 -5.75
C MET A 319 -12.47 19.70 -6.04
N ALA A 320 -12.49 20.12 -7.31
CA ALA A 320 -12.46 21.53 -7.74
C ALA A 320 -11.33 22.36 -7.09
N GLY A 321 -10.14 21.76 -6.95
CA GLY A 321 -8.99 22.35 -6.29
C GLY A 321 -8.12 21.32 -5.57
N VAL A 322 -6.96 21.76 -5.09
CA VAL A 322 -6.05 20.95 -4.26
C VAL A 322 -5.16 21.90 -3.46
N ASP A 323 -5.02 21.65 -2.16
CA ASP A 323 -4.12 22.39 -1.27
C ASP A 323 -2.75 21.73 -1.20
N ALA A 324 -2.73 20.39 -1.19
CA ALA A 324 -1.50 19.61 -1.13
C ALA A 324 -1.53 18.34 -1.99
N ILE A 325 -0.37 18.03 -2.57
CA ILE A 325 -0.08 16.75 -3.22
C ILE A 325 1.02 16.05 -2.44
N VAL A 326 0.69 14.90 -1.87
CA VAL A 326 1.57 14.13 -1.00
C VAL A 326 2.10 12.91 -1.73
N LEU A 327 3.42 12.68 -1.71
CA LEU A 327 4.04 11.50 -2.31
C LEU A 327 4.66 10.62 -1.25
N THR A 328 4.41 9.32 -1.38
CA THR A 328 4.93 8.30 -0.47
C THR A 328 5.32 7.02 -1.20
N ALA A 329 5.76 6.02 -0.43
CA ALA A 329 6.25 4.73 -0.87
C ALA A 329 7.53 4.81 -1.72
N GLY A 330 8.03 3.65 -2.15
CA GLY A 330 9.37 3.49 -2.70
C GLY A 330 9.75 4.48 -3.80
N VAL A 331 8.90 4.68 -4.81
CA VAL A 331 9.14 5.61 -5.93
C VAL A 331 8.85 7.05 -5.51
N GLY A 332 7.73 7.30 -4.84
CA GLY A 332 7.31 8.65 -4.45
C GLY A 332 8.32 9.32 -3.51
N GLU A 333 8.90 8.56 -2.59
CA GLU A 333 9.89 9.05 -1.63
C GLU A 333 11.27 9.27 -2.25
N ASN A 334 11.72 8.36 -3.13
CA ASN A 334 13.13 8.23 -3.50
C ASN A 334 13.46 8.65 -4.95
N CYS A 335 12.46 8.76 -5.84
CA CYS A 335 12.70 9.03 -7.25
C CYS A 335 12.42 10.51 -7.62
N ASP A 336 13.41 11.37 -7.39
CA ASP A 336 13.36 12.81 -7.70
C ASP A 336 13.03 13.11 -9.17
N ARG A 337 13.59 12.32 -10.10
CA ARG A 337 13.33 12.45 -11.54
C ARG A 337 11.87 12.12 -11.88
N MET A 338 11.29 11.10 -11.26
CA MET A 338 9.87 10.78 -11.48
C MET A 338 8.97 11.92 -10.97
N ARG A 339 9.29 12.49 -9.80
CA ARG A 339 8.58 13.68 -9.30
C ARG A 339 8.68 14.87 -10.27
N ARG A 340 9.87 15.12 -10.84
CA ARG A 340 10.03 16.16 -11.90
C ARG A 340 9.10 15.91 -13.08
N LEU A 341 9.03 14.67 -13.59
CA LEU A 341 8.17 14.34 -14.74
C LEU A 341 6.68 14.43 -14.39
N ALA A 342 6.29 13.98 -13.20
CA ALA A 342 4.90 14.06 -12.72
C ALA A 342 4.41 15.52 -12.66
N PHE A 343 5.24 16.46 -12.22
CA PHE A 343 4.86 17.87 -12.05
C PHE A 343 5.26 18.81 -13.20
N ALA A 344 5.95 18.31 -14.23
CA ALA A 344 6.42 19.14 -15.34
C ALA A 344 5.26 19.87 -16.05
N GLY A 345 5.36 21.18 -16.24
CA GLY A 345 4.34 21.96 -16.95
C GLY A 345 3.05 22.21 -16.18
N LEU A 346 2.97 21.87 -14.88
CA LEU A 346 1.81 22.14 -14.04
C LEU A 346 1.85 23.50 -13.33
N GLN A 347 2.86 24.34 -13.62
CA GLN A 347 2.99 25.68 -13.04
C GLN A 347 1.77 26.58 -13.30
N PRO A 348 1.12 26.57 -14.49
CA PRO A 348 -0.09 27.35 -14.72
C PRO A 348 -1.28 26.96 -13.83
N LEU A 349 -1.23 25.78 -13.19
CA LEU A 349 -2.23 25.29 -12.24
C LEU A 349 -1.84 25.59 -10.78
N GLY A 350 -0.79 26.38 -10.54
CA GLY A 350 -0.31 26.67 -9.18
C GLY A 350 0.50 25.54 -8.55
N ILE A 351 0.98 24.57 -9.34
CA ILE A 351 1.83 23.48 -8.87
C ILE A 351 3.27 23.75 -9.32
N ILE A 352 4.07 24.28 -8.40
CA ILE A 352 5.45 24.73 -8.70
C ILE A 352 6.42 23.90 -7.86
N LEU A 353 7.13 23.00 -8.52
CA LEU A 353 8.17 22.17 -7.91
C LEU A 353 9.47 22.96 -7.72
N ASP A 354 10.03 22.93 -6.51
CA ASP A 354 11.37 23.42 -6.23
C ASP A 354 12.40 22.35 -6.60
N GLN A 355 13.25 22.66 -7.59
CA GLN A 355 14.22 21.69 -8.11
C GLN A 355 15.31 21.33 -7.09
N GLU A 356 15.72 22.28 -6.25
CA GLU A 356 16.72 22.02 -5.21
C GLU A 356 16.13 21.18 -4.09
N LYS A 357 14.98 21.56 -3.54
CA LYS A 357 14.31 20.78 -2.48
C LYS A 357 13.97 19.37 -2.96
N ASN A 358 13.57 19.21 -4.22
CA ASN A 358 13.27 17.90 -4.80
C ASN A 358 14.50 16.99 -4.98
N SER A 359 15.66 17.56 -5.31
CA SER A 359 16.90 16.81 -5.59
C SER A 359 17.71 16.47 -4.34
N ARG A 360 17.50 17.17 -3.22
CA ARG A 360 18.15 16.84 -1.95
C ARG A 360 17.75 15.44 -1.48
N SER A 361 18.73 14.55 -1.34
CA SER A 361 18.49 13.21 -0.79
C SER A 361 18.26 13.31 0.72
N HIS A 362 17.02 13.03 1.12
CA HIS A 362 16.60 12.96 2.51
C HIS A 362 15.83 11.65 2.72
N HIS A 363 16.56 10.53 2.66
CA HIS A 363 15.99 9.19 2.86
C HIS A 363 15.20 9.14 4.17
N GLY A 364 13.95 8.69 4.08
CA GLY A 364 13.08 8.49 5.24
C GLY A 364 12.68 9.76 5.97
N LYS A 365 12.77 10.95 5.35
CA LYS A 365 12.34 12.21 5.98
C LYS A 365 11.19 12.90 5.25
N GLU A 366 10.29 13.43 6.06
CA GLU A 366 9.25 14.36 5.66
C GLU A 366 9.85 15.67 5.14
N ARG A 367 9.32 16.18 4.03
CA ARG A 367 9.81 17.44 3.44
C ARG A 367 8.83 18.06 2.46
N PHE A 368 8.75 19.39 2.49
CA PHE A 368 8.17 20.17 1.41
C PHE A 368 9.17 20.25 0.23
N ILE A 369 8.68 19.98 -0.97
CA ILE A 369 9.43 20.08 -2.23
C ILE A 369 8.80 21.06 -3.22
N SER A 370 7.73 21.75 -2.83
CA SER A 370 7.20 22.89 -3.58
C SER A 370 8.06 24.15 -3.41
N HIS A 371 8.06 24.98 -4.44
CA HIS A 371 8.58 26.34 -4.37
C HIS A 371 7.79 27.16 -3.34
N ASP A 372 8.40 28.17 -2.74
CA ASP A 372 7.76 28.98 -1.69
C ASP A 372 6.52 29.70 -2.24
N ASP A 373 6.60 30.19 -3.47
CA ASP A 373 5.48 30.81 -4.20
C ASP A 373 4.44 29.82 -4.74
N SER A 374 4.58 28.51 -4.52
CA SER A 374 3.60 27.52 -5.00
C SER A 374 2.32 27.61 -4.16
N PRO A 375 1.15 27.91 -4.76
CA PRO A 375 -0.13 27.82 -4.07
C PRO A 375 -0.40 26.40 -3.55
N VAL A 376 -0.15 25.39 -4.38
CA VAL A 376 -0.29 23.98 -3.99
C VAL A 376 1.01 23.50 -3.34
N LYS A 377 0.93 22.92 -2.14
CA LYS A 377 2.10 22.31 -1.50
C LYS A 377 2.38 20.93 -2.07
N ILE A 378 3.66 20.62 -2.27
CA ILE A 378 4.10 19.30 -2.70
C ILE A 378 4.95 18.74 -1.57
N ILE A 379 4.54 17.62 -0.99
CA ILE A 379 5.14 17.08 0.23
C ILE A 379 5.54 15.63 -0.01
N VAL A 380 6.74 15.26 0.43
CA VAL A 380 7.14 13.85 0.52
C VAL A 380 7.01 13.41 1.97
N ILE A 381 6.21 12.37 2.22
CA ILE A 381 5.97 11.81 3.55
C ILE A 381 6.21 10.31 3.47
N PRO A 382 7.24 9.76 4.13
CA PRO A 382 7.41 8.31 4.24
C PRO A 382 6.22 7.69 4.97
N THR A 383 5.56 6.71 4.36
CA THR A 383 4.40 6.07 4.97
C THR A 383 4.84 5.18 6.13
N ASN A 384 4.03 5.13 7.18
CA ASN A 384 4.22 4.19 8.29
C ASN A 384 2.90 3.46 8.53
N GLU A 385 2.61 2.48 7.66
CA GLU A 385 1.38 1.69 7.74
C GLU A 385 1.35 0.89 9.04
N GLU A 386 2.51 0.40 9.49
CA GLU A 386 2.59 -0.39 10.71
C GLU A 386 2.22 0.42 11.95
N MET A 387 2.65 1.69 12.05
CA MET A 387 2.23 2.56 13.14
C MET A 387 0.71 2.81 13.15
N MET A 388 0.08 3.01 11.99
CA MET A 388 -1.38 3.12 11.94
C MET A 388 -2.08 1.86 12.42
N ILE A 389 -1.58 0.69 12.04
CA ILE A 389 -2.15 -0.59 12.48
C ILE A 389 -1.99 -0.73 13.99
N ALA A 390 -0.83 -0.37 14.55
CA ALA A 390 -0.60 -0.38 15.98
C ALA A 390 -1.56 0.57 16.71
N GLN A 391 -1.79 1.78 16.20
CA GLN A 391 -2.70 2.75 16.78
C GLN A 391 -4.16 2.27 16.76
N ASP A 392 -4.67 1.77 15.63
CA ASP A 392 -6.02 1.19 15.56
C ASP A 392 -6.17 0.01 16.53
N THR A 393 -5.13 -0.83 16.61
CA THR A 393 -5.11 -1.97 17.54
C THR A 393 -5.18 -1.50 18.99
N TYR A 394 -4.36 -0.52 19.36
CA TYR A 394 -4.37 0.08 20.70
C TYR A 394 -5.73 0.65 21.05
N GLU A 395 -6.33 1.43 20.15
CA GLU A 395 -7.63 2.09 20.38
C GLU A 395 -8.77 1.09 20.58
N ILE A 396 -8.75 -0.03 19.86
CA ILE A 396 -9.76 -1.09 20.00
C ILE A 396 -9.52 -1.88 21.28
N VAL A 397 -8.29 -2.31 21.53
CA VAL A 397 -7.96 -3.18 22.67
C VAL A 397 -8.08 -2.44 24.00
N SER A 398 -7.77 -1.15 24.06
CA SER A 398 -7.91 -0.34 25.28
C SER A 398 -9.37 -0.13 25.74
N LYS A 399 -10.35 -0.58 24.94
CA LYS A 399 -11.79 -0.50 25.23
C LYS A 399 -12.39 -1.86 25.64
N LEU A 400 -11.62 -2.94 25.63
CA LEU A 400 -12.01 -4.27 26.13
C LEU A 400 -12.03 -4.26 27.66
#